data_AF-A0A0F9QKN1-F1
#
_entry.id   AF-A0A0F9QKN1-F1
#
_cell.length_a   1.000
_cell.length_b   1.000
_cell.length_c   1.000
_cell.angle_alpha   90.00
_cell.angle_beta   90.00
_cell.angle_gamma   90.00
#
_symmetry.space_group_name_H-M   'P 1'
#
loop_
_entity.id
_entity.type
_entity.pdbx_description
1 polymer ?
#
loop_
_entity_poly.entity_id
_entity_poly.type
_entity_poly.pdbx_seq_one_letter_code
_entity_poly.pdbx_strand_id
1 'polypeptide(L)'
;MKDWTPIRFVEYIDQQYFNAKKRKLSRMSITWGSWSRNMNLVLRKKTEDGNQTDPETTKFKYVFNYWVARSQLLELHFKSKMFGGAKKKNLTEELREIKSIIDGTEELKEIGTMEEMAIRKILKK
;
A
#
# COMPACT_ATOMS: atom_id res chain seq x y z
N MET A 1 11.43 -16.93 6.47
CA MET A 1 11.54 -15.80 5.53
C MET A 1 12.78 -15.01 5.88
N LYS A 2 13.95 -15.39 5.35
CA LYS A 2 15.16 -14.55 5.41
C LYS A 2 15.23 -13.77 4.09
N ASP A 3 15.53 -12.48 4.18
CA ASP A 3 15.86 -11.56 3.07
C ASP A 3 14.71 -11.09 2.17
N TRP A 4 13.63 -10.61 2.78
CA TRP A 4 12.61 -9.85 2.06
C TRP A 4 12.95 -8.36 2.10
N THR A 5 13.33 -7.81 0.96
CA THR A 5 13.52 -6.37 0.74
C THR A 5 12.16 -5.66 0.60
N PRO A 6 12.08 -4.34 0.82
CA PRO A 6 10.85 -3.58 0.61
C PRO A 6 10.21 -3.80 -0.76
N ILE A 7 11.01 -3.87 -1.83
CA ILE A 7 10.50 -4.08 -3.19
C ILE A 7 9.90 -5.48 -3.39
N ARG A 8 10.49 -6.53 -2.77
CA ARG A 8 9.92 -7.88 -2.81
C ARG A 8 8.56 -7.97 -2.14
N PHE A 9 8.32 -7.18 -1.10
CA PHE A 9 6.98 -7.08 -0.52
C PHE A 9 6.00 -6.45 -1.50
N VAL A 10 6.37 -5.38 -2.20
CA VAL A 10 5.52 -4.75 -3.22
C VAL A 10 5.14 -5.75 -4.31
N GLU A 11 6.10 -6.51 -4.83
CA GLU A 11 5.88 -7.55 -5.84
C GLU A 11 4.91 -8.64 -5.33
N TYR A 12 5.11 -9.08 -4.09
CA TYR A 12 4.24 -10.08 -3.48
C TYR A 12 2.82 -9.54 -3.24
N ILE A 13 2.69 -8.30 -2.77
CA ILE A 13 1.39 -7.61 -2.62
C ILE A 13 0.68 -7.54 -3.98
N ASP A 14 1.39 -7.16 -5.04
CA ASP A 14 0.87 -7.07 -6.40
C ASP A 14 0.35 -8.42 -6.89
N GLN A 15 1.14 -9.48 -6.74
CA GLN A 15 0.73 -10.84 -7.12
C GLN A 15 -0.57 -11.25 -6.42
N GLN A 16 -0.67 -11.02 -5.12
CA GLN A 16 -1.83 -11.40 -4.31
C GLN A 16 -3.05 -10.54 -4.65
N TYR A 17 -2.86 -9.25 -4.86
CA TYR A 17 -3.88 -8.33 -5.35
C TYR A 17 -4.44 -8.77 -6.71
N PHE A 18 -3.59 -9.07 -7.70
CA PHE A 18 -4.06 -9.49 -9.03
C PHE A 18 -4.80 -10.82 -8.99
N ASN A 19 -4.31 -11.79 -8.19
CA ASN A 19 -5.00 -13.05 -7.97
C ASN A 19 -6.39 -12.85 -7.34
N ALA A 20 -6.50 -12.01 -6.30
CA ALA A 20 -7.76 -11.69 -5.65
C ALA A 20 -8.72 -10.94 -6.58
N LYS A 21 -8.22 -9.98 -7.36
CA LYS A 21 -8.98 -9.24 -8.36
C LYS A 21 -9.53 -10.16 -9.44
N LYS A 22 -8.73 -11.07 -9.98
CA LYS A 22 -9.16 -12.07 -10.98
C LYS A 22 -10.29 -12.95 -10.44
N ARG A 23 -10.22 -13.29 -9.15
CA ARG A 23 -11.25 -14.06 -8.42
C ARG A 23 -12.44 -13.21 -7.96
N LYS A 24 -12.47 -11.90 -8.28
CA LYS A 24 -13.50 -10.95 -7.84
C LYS A 24 -13.73 -11.00 -6.33
N LEU A 25 -12.66 -11.03 -5.54
CA LEU A 25 -12.75 -11.00 -4.09
C LEU A 25 -12.88 -9.56 -3.56
N SER A 26 -13.72 -9.37 -2.55
CA SER A 26 -13.72 -8.17 -1.71
C SER A 26 -12.54 -8.19 -0.74
N ARG A 27 -12.06 -7.01 -0.33
CA ARG A 27 -11.09 -6.89 0.77
C ARG A 27 -11.65 -7.39 2.11
N MET A 28 -12.99 -7.47 2.22
CA MET A 28 -13.71 -7.96 3.39
C MET A 28 -13.92 -9.48 3.36
N SER A 29 -13.48 -10.17 2.31
CA SER A 29 -13.59 -11.63 2.22
C SER A 29 -12.67 -12.32 3.25
N ILE A 30 -13.10 -13.49 3.74
CA ILE A 30 -12.29 -14.31 4.67
C ILE A 30 -10.92 -14.63 4.06
N THR A 31 -10.90 -14.99 2.77
CA THR A 31 -9.67 -15.33 2.04
C THR A 31 -8.68 -14.16 2.02
N TRP A 32 -9.15 -12.94 1.68
CA TRP A 32 -8.28 -11.76 1.73
C TRP A 32 -7.88 -11.42 3.16
N GLY A 33 -8.82 -11.46 4.10
CA GLY A 33 -8.58 -11.15 5.51
C GLY A 33 -7.51 -12.02 6.15
N SER A 34 -7.50 -13.33 5.85
CA SER A 34 -6.48 -14.26 6.33
C SER A 34 -5.08 -13.89 5.82
N TRP A 35 -4.94 -13.66 4.52
CA TRP A 35 -3.67 -13.22 3.93
C TRP A 35 -3.23 -11.85 4.45
N SER A 36 -4.17 -10.90 4.51
CA SER A 36 -4.00 -9.53 4.99
C SER A 36 -3.50 -9.52 6.44
N ARG A 37 -4.03 -10.39 7.30
CA ARG A 37 -3.54 -10.56 8.67
C ARG A 37 -2.08 -11.01 8.71
N ASN A 38 -1.72 -12.00 7.91
CA ASN A 38 -0.33 -12.49 7.86
C ASN A 38 0.62 -11.40 7.35
N MET A 39 0.23 -10.65 6.33
CA MET A 39 1.00 -9.50 5.83
C MET A 39 1.23 -8.46 6.93
N ASN A 40 0.18 -8.09 7.68
CA ASN A 40 0.30 -7.14 8.79
C ASN A 40 1.28 -7.61 9.87
N LEU A 41 1.23 -8.88 10.26
CA LEU A 41 2.14 -9.43 11.27
C LEU A 41 3.61 -9.36 10.81
N VAL A 42 3.86 -9.67 9.54
CA VAL A 42 5.22 -9.63 8.98
C VAL A 42 5.73 -8.19 8.86
N LEU A 43 4.91 -7.26 8.37
CA LEU A 43 5.31 -5.86 8.23
C LEU A 43 5.48 -5.17 9.59
N ARG A 44 4.62 -5.45 10.56
CA ARG A 44 4.76 -4.91 11.93
C ARG A 44 6.10 -5.26 12.54
N LYS A 45 6.51 -6.54 12.45
CA LYS A 45 7.83 -6.96 12.92
C LYS A 45 8.96 -6.16 12.26
N LYS A 46 8.82 -5.83 10.97
CA LYS A 46 9.81 -5.02 10.23
C LYS A 46 9.79 -3.53 10.59
N THR A 47 8.66 -3.00 11.06
CA THR A 47 8.50 -1.57 11.39
C THR A 47 8.66 -1.26 12.88
N GLU A 48 8.36 -2.20 13.77
CA GLU A 48 8.41 -2.03 15.23
C GLU A 48 9.83 -2.28 15.78
N ASP A 49 10.61 -3.18 15.16
CA ASP A 49 11.98 -3.50 15.56
C ASP A 49 13.04 -2.48 15.04
N GLY A 50 12.63 -1.50 14.24
CA GLY A 50 13.52 -0.58 13.50
C GLY A 50 13.66 0.80 14.14
N ASN A 51 14.84 1.42 14.00
CA ASN A 51 15.05 2.83 14.37
C ASN A 51 14.21 3.73 13.44
N GLN A 52 13.44 4.68 13.98
CA GLN A 52 12.48 5.45 13.17
C GLN A 52 13.13 6.31 12.08
N THR A 53 14.41 6.64 12.24
CA THR A 53 15.24 7.42 11.31
C THR A 53 15.98 6.55 10.28
N ASP A 54 15.89 5.23 10.37
CA ASP A 54 16.53 4.32 9.42
C ASP A 54 15.78 4.34 8.06
N PRO A 55 16.46 4.57 6.94
CA PRO A 55 15.86 4.60 5.61
C PRO A 55 15.14 3.29 5.25
N GLU A 56 15.64 2.13 5.69
CA GLU A 56 15.01 0.83 5.40
C GLU A 56 13.68 0.68 6.15
N THR A 57 13.67 1.02 7.43
CA THR A 57 12.45 1.08 8.28
C THR A 57 11.41 2.02 7.67
N THR A 58 11.84 3.17 7.14
CA THR A 58 10.95 4.12 6.46
C THR A 58 10.35 3.51 5.19
N LYS A 59 11.14 2.81 4.37
CA LYS A 59 10.63 2.08 3.20
C LYS A 59 9.60 1.02 3.58
N PHE A 60 9.77 0.31 4.70
CA PHE A 60 8.76 -0.65 5.17
C PHE A 60 7.45 0.02 5.60
N LYS A 61 7.48 1.25 6.15
CA LYS A 61 6.27 2.05 6.40
C LYS A 61 5.56 2.41 5.09
N TYR A 62 6.30 2.78 4.05
CA TYR A 62 5.73 2.98 2.72
C TYR A 62 5.13 1.70 2.13
N VAL A 63 5.77 0.53 2.32
CA VAL A 63 5.20 -0.77 1.93
C VAL A 63 3.88 -1.04 2.64
N PHE A 64 3.77 -0.71 3.93
CA PHE A 64 2.51 -0.82 4.67
C PHE A 64 1.41 0.04 4.05
N ASN A 65 1.70 1.32 3.76
CA ASN A 65 0.75 2.22 3.10
C ASN A 65 0.35 1.70 1.70
N TYR A 66 1.32 1.17 0.95
CA TYR A 66 1.09 0.55 -0.35
C TYR A 66 0.09 -0.61 -0.26
N TRP A 67 0.28 -1.50 0.72
CA TRP A 67 -0.61 -2.64 0.96
C TRP A 67 -2.03 -2.21 1.35
N VAL A 68 -2.18 -1.21 2.23
CA VAL A 68 -3.48 -0.66 2.63
C VAL A 68 -4.20 -0.06 1.43
N ALA A 69 -3.51 0.77 0.65
CA ALA A 69 -4.04 1.38 -0.56
C ALA A 69 -4.41 0.33 -1.63
N ARG A 70 -3.60 -0.72 -1.82
CA ARG A 70 -3.93 -1.87 -2.68
C ARG A 70 -5.19 -2.61 -2.23
N SER A 71 -5.38 -2.81 -0.93
CA SER A 71 -6.59 -3.41 -0.37
C SER A 71 -7.84 -2.55 -0.64
N GLN A 72 -7.71 -1.23 -0.54
CA GLN A 72 -8.79 -0.30 -0.88
C GLN A 72 -9.11 -0.32 -2.38
N LEU A 73 -8.09 -0.39 -3.24
CA LEU A 73 -8.27 -0.51 -4.68
C LEU A 73 -8.97 -1.82 -5.07
N LEU A 74 -8.65 -2.93 -4.39
CA LEU A 74 -9.32 -4.21 -4.58
C LEU A 74 -10.83 -4.08 -4.31
N GLU A 75 -11.19 -3.41 -3.22
CA GLU A 75 -12.58 -3.16 -2.87
C GLU A 75 -13.32 -2.30 -3.89
N LEU A 76 -12.65 -1.28 -4.44
CA LEU A 76 -13.20 -0.48 -5.54
C LEU A 76 -13.41 -1.31 -6.81
N HIS A 77 -12.53 -2.26 -7.11
CA HIS A 77 -12.71 -3.18 -8.23
C HIS A 77 -13.87 -4.13 -8.00
N PHE A 78 -13.98 -4.71 -6.79
CA PHE A 78 -15.07 -5.59 -6.40
C PHE A 78 -16.43 -4.91 -6.51
N LYS A 79 -16.55 -3.69 -5.96
CA LYS A 79 -17.83 -2.96 -5.90
C LYS A 79 -18.39 -2.51 -7.25
N SER A 80 -17.61 -2.59 -8.34
CA SER A 80 -17.94 -2.40 -9.78
C SER A 80 -18.92 -1.28 -10.22
N LYS A 81 -19.46 -0.45 -9.33
CA LYS A 81 -20.43 0.59 -9.70
C LYS A 81 -19.75 1.68 -10.52
N MET A 82 -20.46 2.07 -11.57
CA MET A 82 -20.13 3.04 -12.64
C MET A 82 -19.42 4.34 -12.19
N PHE A 83 -19.49 4.70 -10.91
CA PHE A 83 -18.98 5.96 -10.35
C PHE A 83 -17.60 5.86 -9.66
N GLY A 84 -16.90 4.73 -9.79
CA GLY A 84 -15.58 4.51 -9.16
C GLY A 84 -14.35 4.85 -10.01
N GLY A 85 -14.51 5.25 -11.27
CA GLY A 85 -13.40 5.38 -12.24
C GLY A 85 -12.31 6.37 -11.80
N ALA A 86 -12.69 7.59 -11.45
CA ALA A 86 -11.75 8.62 -10.99
C ALA A 86 -11.02 8.21 -9.70
N LYS A 87 -11.75 7.65 -8.71
CA LYS A 87 -11.15 7.18 -7.46
C LYS A 87 -10.12 6.06 -7.69
N LYS A 88 -10.41 5.12 -8.60
CA LYS A 88 -9.46 4.07 -8.99
C LYS A 88 -8.23 4.64 -9.66
N LYS A 89 -8.41 5.62 -10.56
CA LYS A 89 -7.31 6.28 -11.27
C LYS A 89 -6.39 6.99 -10.28
N ASN A 90 -6.94 7.87 -9.44
CA ASN A 90 -6.18 8.63 -8.45
C ASN A 90 -5.43 7.69 -7.48
N LEU A 91 -6.09 6.64 -6.98
CA LEU A 91 -5.46 5.69 -6.09
C LEU A 91 -4.36 4.86 -6.79
N THR A 92 -4.51 4.60 -8.09
CA THR A 92 -3.47 3.92 -8.88
C THR A 92 -2.26 4.81 -9.10
N GLU A 93 -2.46 6.12 -9.28
CA GLU A 93 -1.39 7.12 -9.36
C GLU A 93 -0.66 7.25 -8.02
N GLU A 94 -1.39 7.40 -6.90
CA GLU A 94 -0.82 7.43 -5.55
C GLU A 94 -0.01 6.14 -5.26
N LEU A 95 -0.50 4.98 -5.67
CA LEU A 95 0.25 3.72 -5.55
C LEU A 95 1.53 3.71 -6.39
N ARG A 96 1.53 4.33 -7.58
CA ARG A 96 2.73 4.43 -8.42
C ARG A 96 3.80 5.29 -7.74
N GLU A 97 3.40 6.42 -7.16
CA GLU A 97 4.29 7.32 -6.40
C GLU A 97 4.85 6.64 -5.14
N ILE A 98 4.02 5.90 -4.40
CA ILE A 98 4.52 5.14 -3.25
C ILE A 98 5.53 4.08 -3.70
N LYS A 99 5.31 3.43 -4.84
CA LYS A 99 6.22 2.42 -5.37
C LYS A 99 7.56 3.01 -5.80
N SER A 100 7.58 4.20 -6.43
CA SER A 100 8.83 4.90 -6.79
C SER A 100 9.65 5.32 -5.58
N ILE A 101 8.99 5.68 -4.47
CA ILE A 101 9.69 5.95 -3.20
C ILE A 101 10.32 4.66 -2.65
N ILE A 102 9.61 3.53 -2.72
CA ILE A 102 10.10 2.24 -2.22
C ILE A 102 11.28 1.72 -3.05
N ASP A 103 11.18 1.81 -4.38
CA ASP A 103 12.24 1.36 -5.31
C ASP A 103 13.46 2.29 -5.34
N GLY A 104 13.33 3.51 -4.80
CA GLY A 104 14.40 4.49 -4.68
C GLY A 104 14.59 5.38 -5.91
N THR A 105 13.65 5.37 -6.85
CA THR A 105 13.63 6.29 -8.00
C THR A 105 13.15 7.70 -7.62
N GLU A 106 12.46 7.85 -6.49
CA GLU A 106 12.09 9.14 -5.92
C GLU A 106 12.64 9.30 -4.49
N GLU A 107 12.97 10.54 -4.09
CA GLU A 107 13.47 10.84 -2.75
C GLU A 107 12.40 10.57 -1.67
N LEU A 108 12.85 10.07 -0.52
CA LEU A 108 12.02 9.88 0.67
C LEU A 108 11.51 11.24 1.16
N LYS A 109 10.26 11.58 0.81
CA LYS A 109 9.56 12.68 1.49
C LYS A 109 9.30 12.23 2.93
N GLU A 110 9.54 13.11 3.91
CA GLU A 110 9.06 12.86 5.27
C GLU A 110 7.58 12.48 5.19
N ILE A 111 7.24 11.32 5.76
CA ILE A 111 5.86 10.87 5.83
C ILE A 111 5.17 11.80 6.83
N GLY A 112 4.71 12.94 6.34
CA GLY A 112 3.68 13.71 7.00
C GLY A 112 2.50 12.79 7.28
N THR A 113 1.90 12.92 8.45
CA THR A 113 0.72 12.13 8.83
C THR A 113 -0.33 12.15 7.72
N MET A 114 -1.24 11.17 7.65
CA MET A 114 -2.32 11.19 6.64
C MET A 114 -3.12 12.51 6.67
N GLU A 115 -3.12 13.21 7.80
CA GLU A 115 -3.67 14.55 7.99
C GLU A 115 -2.90 15.63 7.19
N GLU A 116 -1.56 15.59 7.19
CA GLU A 116 -0.74 16.52 6.41
C GLU A 116 -0.86 16.31 4.90
N MET A 117 -1.02 15.06 4.46
CA MET A 117 -1.32 14.75 3.06
C MET A 117 -2.69 15.30 2.62
N ALA A 118 -3.69 15.27 3.51
CA ALA A 118 -5.01 15.83 3.24
C ALA A 118 -4.98 17.37 3.18
N ILE A 119 -4.21 18.03 4.06
CA ILE A 119 -4.08 19.50 4.12
C ILE A 119 -3.41 20.06 2.85
N ARG A 120 -2.35 19.43 2.35
CA ARG A 120 -1.67 19.86 1.10
C ARG A 120 -2.57 19.83 -0.13
N LYS A 121 -3.61 18.99 -0.14
CA LYS A 121 -4.59 18.90 -1.23
C LYS A 121 -5.66 20.00 -1.15
N ILE A 122 -5.91 20.55 0.04
CA ILE A 122 -6.86 21.64 0.28
C ILE A 122 -6.21 23.00 -0.05
N LEU A 123 -4.92 23.17 0.27
CA LEU A 123 -4.19 24.42 0.07
C LEU A 123 -3.69 24.66 -1.37
N LYS A 124 -3.90 23.69 -2.29
CA LYS A 124 -3.63 23.84 -3.73
C LYS A 124 -4.88 24.21 -4.54
N LYS A 125 -5.95 24.68 -3.89
CA LYS A 125 -7.14 25.25 -4.53
C LYS A 125 -7.21 26.74 -4.30
#